data_AF-A0A822C047-F1
#
_entry.id   AF-A0A822C047-F1
#
_cell.length_a   1.000
_cell.length_b   1.000
_cell.length_c   1.000
_cell.angle_alpha   90.00
_cell.angle_beta   90.00
_cell.angle_gamma   90.00
#
_symmetry.space_group_name_H-M   'P 1'
#
loop_
_entity.id
_entity.type
_entity.pdbx_description
1 polymer ?
#
loop_
_entity_poly.entity_id
_entity_poly.type
_entity_poly.pdbx_seq_one_letter_code
_entity_poly.pdbx_strand_id
1 'polypeptide(L)'
;AWNKRNDTNWNIEQLINSLLCAASTEQCYSQKCVDCRNNFPSSILMTTDSKFSNSEDEEISWFNWVRTLGKMNLQETQGDVSALLDTIDEQWSILLFHHFVKNQQKLYIDRIKKASSEKDYIVITCDFAGNYTLAAQREIQSAHWSKQQASLFTIHIKIGESHINLAIISNYLNHDTAFVYYCQQQIIGFIKARYPLVKRIVYVSDGATMHFKNKFNMVNLSFHKNDFDLEAEWLFTATSHGKSACD
;
A
#
# COMPACT_ATOMS: atom_id res chain seq x y z
N ALA A 1 -23.63 -36.77 -12.77
CA ALA A 1 -22.48 -36.72 -11.84
C ALA A 1 -21.43 -35.81 -12.47
N TRP A 2 -21.41 -34.54 -12.08
CA TRP A 2 -20.40 -33.58 -12.53
C TRP A 2 -19.14 -33.84 -11.72
N ASN A 3 -18.09 -34.35 -12.37
CA ASN A 3 -16.77 -34.44 -11.79
C ASN A 3 -16.31 -33.02 -11.40
N LYS A 4 -16.16 -32.78 -10.10
CA LYS A 4 -15.47 -31.60 -9.57
C LYS A 4 -14.04 -31.62 -10.12
N ARG A 5 -13.71 -30.65 -10.96
CA ARG A 5 -12.31 -30.29 -11.23
C ARG A 5 -11.71 -29.85 -9.89
N ASN A 6 -10.66 -30.52 -9.43
CA ASN A 6 -9.79 -29.98 -8.40
C ASN A 6 -8.88 -28.92 -9.07
N ASP A 7 -9.46 -27.80 -9.48
CA ASP A 7 -8.71 -26.63 -9.92
C ASP A 7 -8.05 -26.03 -8.68
N THR A 8 -6.83 -26.45 -8.37
CA THR A 8 -6.02 -25.89 -7.27
C THR A 8 -5.38 -24.59 -7.76
N ASN A 9 -6.19 -23.55 -7.90
CA ASN A 9 -5.67 -22.20 -8.09
C ASN A 9 -5.02 -21.74 -6.79
N TRP A 10 -3.69 -21.83 -6.73
CA TRP A 10 -2.89 -21.29 -5.63
C TRP A 10 -3.02 -19.77 -5.59
N ASN A 11 -3.40 -19.23 -4.44
CA ASN A 11 -3.18 -17.82 -4.15
C ASN A 11 -1.82 -17.61 -3.46
N ILE A 12 -1.32 -16.38 -3.46
CA ILE A 12 -0.02 -16.03 -2.86
C ILE A 12 0.07 -16.43 -1.38
N GLU A 13 -0.99 -16.26 -0.59
CA GLU A 13 -0.96 -16.58 0.84
C GLU A 13 -0.83 -18.10 1.07
N GLN A 14 -1.53 -18.91 0.27
CA GLN A 14 -1.42 -20.36 0.31
C GLN A 14 -0.01 -20.82 -0.06
N LEU A 15 0.59 -20.22 -1.09
CA LEU A 15 1.94 -20.54 -1.53
C LEU A 15 2.99 -20.15 -0.47
N ILE A 16 2.85 -18.99 0.16
CA ILE A 16 3.73 -18.58 1.27
C ILE A 16 3.60 -19.56 2.44
N ASN A 17 2.37 -19.89 2.84
CA ASN A 17 2.13 -20.77 3.99
C ASN A 17 2.59 -22.21 3.75
N SER A 18 2.64 -22.69 2.49
CA SER A 18 3.15 -24.02 2.17
C SER A 18 4.68 -24.07 2.12
N LEU A 19 5.36 -22.95 1.84
CA LEU A 19 6.81 -22.87 1.73
C LEU A 19 7.51 -22.52 3.04
N LEU A 20 6.82 -21.90 4.00
CA LEU A 20 7.38 -21.51 5.29
C LEU A 20 7.09 -22.53 6.40
N CYS A 21 7.84 -22.44 7.50
CA CYS A 21 7.58 -23.22 8.71
C CYS A 21 6.18 -22.90 9.29
N ALA A 22 5.52 -23.89 9.90
CA ALA A 22 4.20 -23.71 10.52
C ALA A 22 4.17 -22.60 11.60
N ALA A 23 5.25 -22.45 12.35
CA ALA A 23 5.49 -21.33 13.25
C ALA A 23 6.49 -20.35 12.60
N SER A 24 6.05 -19.63 11.57
CA SER A 24 6.92 -18.74 10.80
C SER A 24 7.42 -17.56 11.65
N THR A 25 8.70 -17.24 11.49
CA THR A 25 9.36 -16.09 12.14
C THR A 25 9.90 -15.14 11.09
N GLU A 26 10.40 -13.96 11.49
CA GLU A 26 11.08 -13.02 10.59
C GLU A 26 12.23 -13.70 9.81
N GLN A 27 12.92 -14.67 10.41
CA GLN A 27 13.98 -15.42 9.74
C GLN A 27 13.45 -16.27 8.58
N CYS A 28 12.22 -16.77 8.66
CA CYS A 28 11.57 -17.49 7.56
C CYS A 28 11.31 -16.55 6.38
N TYR A 29 10.72 -15.37 6.64
CA TYR A 29 10.39 -14.40 5.60
C TYR A 29 11.60 -13.67 5.00
N SER A 30 12.72 -13.63 5.72
CA SER A 30 14.00 -13.09 5.22
C SER A 30 14.92 -14.16 4.61
N GLN A 31 14.42 -15.40 4.43
CA GLN A 31 15.18 -16.55 3.91
C GLN A 31 16.47 -16.88 4.69
N LYS A 32 16.48 -16.61 6.00
CA LYS A 32 17.59 -16.94 6.92
C LYS A 32 17.34 -18.19 7.76
N CYS A 33 16.10 -18.68 7.80
CA CYS A 33 15.71 -19.88 8.54
C CYS A 33 16.34 -21.14 7.92
N VAL A 34 17.02 -21.96 8.72
CA VAL A 34 17.69 -23.18 8.23
C VAL A 34 16.73 -24.22 7.65
N ASP A 35 15.48 -24.24 8.12
CA ASP A 35 14.50 -25.28 7.77
C ASP A 35 13.75 -24.97 6.46
N CYS A 36 13.55 -23.69 6.11
CA CYS A 36 12.73 -23.30 4.96
C CYS A 36 13.43 -22.38 3.95
N ARG A 37 14.69 -21.97 4.17
CA ARG A 37 15.40 -21.03 3.27
C ARG A 37 15.59 -21.53 1.83
N ASN A 38 15.51 -22.85 1.61
CA ASN A 38 15.68 -23.46 0.30
C ASN A 38 14.33 -23.86 -0.34
N ASN A 39 13.20 -23.45 0.26
CA ASN A 39 11.88 -23.74 -0.28
C ASN A 39 11.50 -22.63 -1.26
N PHE A 40 11.34 -23.01 -2.53
CA PHE A 40 11.03 -22.10 -3.63
C PHE A 40 9.70 -22.46 -4.29
N PRO A 41 8.96 -21.49 -4.84
CA PRO A 41 7.73 -21.72 -5.58
C PRO A 41 7.82 -22.84 -6.62
N SER A 42 8.91 -22.89 -7.39
CA SER A 42 9.14 -23.93 -8.40
C SER A 42 8.99 -25.36 -7.85
N SER A 43 9.47 -25.62 -6.62
CA SER A 43 9.44 -26.95 -6.02
C SER A 43 8.04 -27.47 -5.74
N ILE A 44 7.05 -26.56 -5.57
CA ILE A 44 5.64 -26.93 -5.40
C ILE A 44 4.94 -26.92 -6.75
N LEU A 45 5.10 -25.84 -7.52
CA LEU A 45 4.36 -25.61 -8.77
C LEU A 45 4.65 -26.68 -9.83
N MET A 46 5.90 -27.18 -9.93
CA MET A 46 6.25 -28.28 -10.82
C MET A 46 5.60 -29.61 -10.41
N THR A 47 5.39 -29.84 -9.11
CA THR A 47 4.88 -31.12 -8.59
C THR A 47 3.36 -31.25 -8.62
N THR A 48 2.65 -30.13 -8.68
CA THR A 48 1.18 -30.11 -8.55
C THR A 48 0.41 -30.32 -9.84
N ASP A 49 1.04 -30.25 -11.02
CA ASP A 49 0.34 -30.49 -12.28
C ASP A 49 1.08 -31.53 -13.13
N SER A 50 0.48 -32.72 -13.26
CA SER A 50 0.96 -33.80 -14.15
C SER A 50 0.89 -33.45 -15.64
N LYS A 51 0.44 -32.23 -15.97
CA LYS A 51 0.48 -31.65 -17.32
C LYS A 51 1.81 -30.98 -17.66
N PHE A 52 2.59 -30.56 -16.67
CA PHE A 52 3.88 -29.91 -16.92
C PHE A 52 4.92 -30.83 -17.54
N SER A 53 4.84 -32.15 -17.30
CA SER A 53 5.77 -33.12 -17.88
C SER A 53 5.65 -33.30 -19.40
N ASN A 54 4.62 -32.72 -20.05
CA ASN A 54 4.45 -32.72 -21.51
C ASN A 54 4.61 -31.31 -22.12
N SER A 55 4.94 -30.29 -21.33
CA SER A 55 4.90 -28.87 -21.74
C SER A 55 6.23 -28.14 -21.58
N GLU A 56 7.35 -28.85 -21.39
CA GLU A 56 8.69 -28.23 -21.30
C GLU A 56 9.06 -27.48 -22.60
N ASP A 57 8.44 -27.84 -23.73
CA ASP A 57 8.62 -27.18 -25.04
C ASP A 57 7.53 -26.15 -25.39
N GLU A 58 6.57 -25.87 -24.50
CA GLU A 58 5.53 -24.87 -24.76
C GLU A 58 6.09 -23.45 -24.53
N GLU A 59 6.18 -22.68 -25.61
CA GLU A 59 6.53 -21.27 -25.56
C GLU A 59 5.38 -20.48 -24.91
N ILE A 60 5.68 -19.85 -23.78
CA ILE A 60 4.77 -19.03 -23.01
C ILE A 60 5.28 -17.59 -22.93
N SER A 61 4.37 -16.66 -22.69
CA SER A 61 4.66 -15.25 -22.51
C SER A 61 4.16 -14.75 -21.16
N TRP A 62 4.98 -13.98 -20.45
CA TRP A 62 4.62 -13.33 -19.19
C TRP A 62 5.16 -11.91 -19.10
N PHE A 63 4.64 -11.13 -18.15
CA PHE A 63 5.05 -9.74 -17.96
C PHE A 63 5.90 -9.58 -16.70
N ASN A 64 7.02 -8.87 -16.84
CA ASN A 64 7.91 -8.52 -15.74
C ASN A 64 8.11 -7.00 -15.66
N TRP A 65 8.27 -6.50 -14.43
CA TRP A 65 8.65 -5.11 -14.21
C TRP A 65 10.17 -4.97 -14.29
N VAL A 66 10.66 -4.38 -15.38
CA VAL A 66 12.10 -4.21 -15.65
C VAL A 66 12.47 -2.74 -15.51
N ARG A 67 13.61 -2.46 -14.87
CA ARG A 67 14.13 -1.10 -14.73
C ARG A 67 15.01 -0.75 -15.94
N THR A 68 14.51 0.15 -16.78
CA THR A 68 15.24 0.62 -17.97
C THR A 68 15.44 2.13 -17.86
N LEU A 69 16.69 2.59 -17.91
CA LEU A 69 17.05 4.03 -17.80
C LEU A 69 16.41 4.71 -16.58
N GLY A 70 16.36 4.02 -15.44
CA GLY A 70 15.82 4.53 -14.18
C GLY A 70 14.30 4.46 -14.04
N LYS A 71 13.55 4.14 -15.10
CA LYS A 71 12.09 3.97 -15.07
C LYS A 71 11.71 2.49 -14.99
N MET A 72 10.65 2.17 -14.26
CA MET A 72 10.04 0.84 -14.25
C MET A 72 9.13 0.72 -15.46
N ASN A 73 9.35 -0.29 -16.30
CA ASN A 73 8.50 -0.57 -17.46
C ASN A 73 7.98 -2.00 -17.35
N LEU A 74 6.73 -2.21 -17.75
CA LEU A 74 6.18 -3.54 -17.91
C LEU A 74 6.66 -4.08 -19.25
N GLN A 75 7.45 -5.16 -19.21
CA GLN A 75 8.02 -5.80 -20.39
C GLN A 75 7.46 -7.21 -20.53
N GLU A 76 7.00 -7.54 -21.74
CA GLU A 76 6.66 -8.90 -22.11
C GLU A 76 7.94 -9.71 -22.33
N THR A 77 8.00 -10.88 -21.72
CA THR A 77 9.08 -11.86 -21.79
C THR A 77 8.48 -13.15 -22.36
N GLN A 78 9.23 -13.83 -23.22
CA GLN A 78 8.86 -15.12 -23.80
C GLN A 78 9.91 -16.16 -23.42
N GLY A 79 9.49 -17.40 -23.24
CA GLY A 79 10.35 -18.52 -22.87
C GLY A 79 9.53 -19.76 -22.56
N ASP A 80 10.18 -20.78 -22.05
CA ASP A 80 9.50 -21.99 -21.57
C ASP A 80 9.00 -21.82 -20.13
N VAL A 81 8.32 -22.85 -19.64
CA VAL A 81 7.84 -22.92 -18.25
C VAL A 81 8.98 -22.85 -17.23
N SER A 82 10.14 -23.47 -17.53
CA SER A 82 11.29 -23.46 -16.62
C SER A 82 11.78 -22.04 -16.39
N ALA A 83 11.92 -21.25 -17.46
CA ALA A 83 12.34 -19.85 -17.41
C ALA A 83 11.37 -18.97 -16.63
N LEU A 84 10.06 -19.23 -16.72
CA LEU A 84 9.07 -18.56 -15.88
C LEU A 84 9.25 -18.89 -14.40
N LEU A 85 9.46 -20.16 -14.06
CA LEU A 85 9.64 -20.60 -12.67
C LEU A 85 10.93 -20.05 -12.06
N ASP A 86 12.02 -20.04 -12.83
CA ASP A 86 13.28 -19.39 -12.42
C ASP A 86 13.05 -17.90 -12.11
N THR A 87 12.30 -17.19 -12.98
CA THR A 87 11.94 -15.78 -12.75
C THR A 87 11.16 -15.59 -11.46
N ILE A 88 10.23 -16.50 -11.14
CA ILE A 88 9.44 -16.45 -9.90
C ILE A 88 10.34 -16.66 -8.67
N ASP A 89 11.22 -17.65 -8.73
CA ASP A 89 12.14 -17.99 -7.64
C ASP A 89 13.13 -16.85 -7.35
N GLU A 90 13.64 -16.18 -8.39
CA GLU A 90 14.49 -15.00 -8.26
C GLU A 90 13.80 -13.85 -7.50
N GLN A 91 12.50 -13.64 -7.74
CA GLN A 91 11.71 -12.60 -7.07
C GLN A 91 11.18 -13.02 -5.70
N TRP A 92 11.27 -14.31 -5.36
CA TRP A 92 10.62 -14.89 -4.19
C TRP A 92 11.07 -14.27 -2.88
N SER A 93 12.38 -14.05 -2.72
CA SER A 93 12.94 -13.46 -1.50
C SER A 93 12.41 -12.04 -1.23
N ILE A 94 12.29 -11.23 -2.29
CA ILE A 94 11.77 -9.87 -2.24
C ILE A 94 10.29 -9.88 -1.91
N LEU A 95 9.51 -10.74 -2.56
CA LEU A 95 8.08 -10.90 -2.32
C LEU A 95 7.79 -11.34 -0.88
N LEU A 96 8.51 -12.36 -0.37
CA LEU A 96 8.34 -12.88 0.99
C LEU A 96 8.58 -11.80 2.04
N PHE A 97 9.70 -11.09 1.91
CA PHE A 97 10.03 -10.05 2.87
C PHE A 97 9.06 -8.87 2.80
N HIS A 98 8.65 -8.47 1.59
CA HIS A 98 7.60 -7.45 1.40
C HIS A 98 6.28 -7.84 2.06
N HIS A 99 5.84 -9.09 1.87
CA HIS A 99 4.64 -9.63 2.49
C HIS A 99 4.71 -9.59 4.02
N PHE A 100 5.86 -9.96 4.60
CA PHE A 100 6.09 -9.86 6.04
C PHE A 100 5.98 -8.42 6.54
N VAL A 101 6.71 -7.48 5.93
CA VAL A 101 6.69 -6.07 6.32
C VAL A 101 5.26 -5.51 6.22
N LYS A 102 4.54 -5.83 5.14
CA LYS A 102 3.13 -5.45 4.97
C LYS A 102 2.26 -5.93 6.11
N ASN A 103 2.37 -7.20 6.48
CA ASN A 103 1.57 -7.77 7.56
C ASN A 103 1.93 -7.16 8.92
N GLN A 104 3.22 -6.99 9.22
CA GLN A 104 3.66 -6.35 10.47
C GLN A 104 3.17 -4.91 10.57
N GLN A 105 3.29 -4.13 9.49
CA GLN A 105 2.77 -2.76 9.44
C GLN A 105 1.25 -2.72 9.64
N LYS A 106 0.50 -3.59 8.95
CA LYS A 106 -0.96 -3.70 9.11
C LYS A 106 -1.34 -3.99 10.57
N LEU A 107 -0.74 -5.01 11.17
CA LEU A 107 -1.00 -5.38 12.56
C LEU A 107 -0.69 -4.25 13.54
N TYR A 108 0.44 -3.56 13.34
CA TYR A 108 0.83 -2.43 14.18
C TYR A 108 -0.15 -1.25 14.04
N ILE A 109 -0.49 -0.85 12.81
CA ILE A 109 -1.44 0.24 12.56
C ILE A 109 -2.82 -0.10 13.13
N ASP A 110 -3.31 -1.34 12.95
CA ASP A 110 -4.58 -1.79 13.52
C ASP A 110 -4.58 -1.73 15.04
N ARG A 111 -3.47 -2.11 15.68
CA ARG A 111 -3.30 -1.99 17.13
C ARG A 111 -3.35 -0.53 17.59
N ILE A 112 -2.62 0.36 16.92
CA ILE A 112 -2.59 1.79 17.25
C ILE A 112 -3.96 2.43 17.05
N LYS A 113 -4.66 2.09 15.96
CA LYS A 113 -6.04 2.49 15.69
C LYS A 113 -7.00 2.06 16.80
N LYS A 114 -6.94 0.81 17.26
CA LYS A 114 -7.79 0.29 18.34
C LYS A 114 -7.51 0.94 19.70
N ALA A 115 -6.25 1.25 19.99
CA ALA A 115 -5.84 1.86 21.26
C ALA A 115 -6.00 3.40 21.28
N SER A 116 -6.37 4.02 20.16
CA SER A 116 -6.58 5.47 20.08
C SER A 116 -7.73 5.93 20.97
N SER A 117 -7.66 7.17 21.47
CA SER A 117 -8.70 7.75 22.31
C SER A 117 -8.71 9.27 22.23
N GLU A 118 -9.88 9.86 22.51
CA GLU A 118 -10.07 11.32 22.55
C GLU A 118 -9.30 12.03 23.67
N LYS A 119 -8.66 11.29 24.59
CA LYS A 119 -7.92 11.83 25.75
C LYS A 119 -6.41 11.64 25.66
N ASP A 120 -5.93 10.94 24.63
CA ASP A 120 -4.52 10.69 24.39
C ASP A 120 -4.18 11.01 22.94
N TYR A 121 -4.48 10.09 22.01
CA TYR A 121 -4.16 10.28 20.60
C TYR A 121 -5.24 9.81 19.65
N ILE A 122 -5.26 10.46 18.49
CA ILE A 122 -6.16 10.14 17.38
C ILE A 122 -5.31 9.70 16.19
N VAL A 123 -5.81 8.70 15.43
CA VAL A 123 -5.13 8.22 14.23
C VAL A 123 -5.78 8.83 12.99
N ILE A 124 -4.99 9.48 12.16
CA ILE A 124 -5.43 10.11 10.92
C ILE A 124 -4.74 9.39 9.77
N THR A 125 -5.51 8.59 9.03
CA THR A 125 -5.06 8.06 7.74
C THR A 125 -5.40 9.09 6.66
N CYS A 126 -4.48 9.38 5.74
CA CYS A 126 -4.71 10.34 4.67
C CYS A 126 -4.03 9.92 3.36
N ASP A 127 -4.62 10.32 2.24
CA ASP A 127 -4.10 10.06 0.90
C ASP A 127 -4.58 11.12 -0.12
N PHE A 128 -3.93 11.17 -1.28
CA PHE A 128 -4.39 11.91 -2.44
C PHE A 128 -5.18 10.99 -3.38
N ALA A 129 -6.46 11.26 -3.58
CA ALA A 129 -7.26 10.59 -4.60
C ALA A 129 -7.00 11.12 -6.03
N GLY A 130 -5.94 11.92 -6.21
CA GLY A 130 -5.53 12.50 -7.48
C GLY A 130 -6.27 13.80 -7.85
N ASN A 131 -6.13 14.19 -9.12
CA ASN A 131 -6.85 15.32 -9.69
C ASN A 131 -8.14 14.82 -10.36
N TYR A 132 -9.27 15.18 -9.76
CA TYR A 132 -10.58 14.88 -10.30
C TYR A 132 -10.96 15.90 -11.36
N THR A 133 -11.25 15.40 -12.56
CA THR A 133 -11.74 16.22 -13.66
C THR A 133 -13.23 16.49 -13.44
N LEU A 134 -13.58 17.76 -13.25
CA LEU A 134 -14.95 18.24 -13.12
C LEU A 134 -15.61 18.19 -14.50
N ALA A 135 -16.15 17.03 -14.86
CA ALA A 135 -16.92 16.84 -16.07
C ALA A 135 -18.42 16.82 -15.72
N ALA A 136 -19.22 17.70 -16.32
CA ALA A 136 -20.67 17.60 -16.19
C ALA A 136 -21.20 16.41 -17.00
N GLN A 137 -22.18 15.69 -16.46
CA GLN A 137 -22.72 14.46 -17.08
C GLN A 137 -23.37 14.68 -18.47
N ARG A 138 -23.63 15.95 -18.85
CA ARG A 138 -24.18 16.38 -20.15
C ARG A 138 -23.48 17.64 -20.66
N GLU A 139 -22.18 17.55 -20.94
CA GLU A 139 -21.42 18.67 -21.51
C GLU A 139 -21.76 18.91 -22.99
N ILE A 140 -21.99 20.18 -23.35
CA ILE A 140 -22.04 20.60 -24.75
C ILE A 140 -20.62 20.49 -25.37
N GLN A 141 -20.53 20.28 -26.69
CA GLN A 141 -19.26 19.99 -27.38
C GLN A 141 -18.14 21.01 -27.12
N SER A 142 -18.48 22.28 -26.84
CA SER A 142 -17.51 23.34 -26.51
C SER A 142 -16.89 23.23 -25.12
N ALA A 143 -17.55 22.59 -24.14
CA ALA A 143 -17.02 22.38 -22.79
C ALA A 143 -15.94 21.28 -22.74
N HIS A 144 -15.77 20.51 -23.82
CA HIS A 144 -14.77 19.45 -23.94
C HIS A 144 -13.31 19.96 -23.84
N TRP A 145 -13.07 21.24 -24.14
CA TRP A 145 -11.72 21.83 -24.20
C TRP A 145 -11.27 22.55 -22.92
N SER A 146 -12.17 22.75 -21.95
CA SER A 146 -11.88 23.50 -20.71
C SER A 146 -12.35 22.77 -19.46
N LYS A 147 -11.91 21.51 -19.28
CA LYS A 147 -12.26 20.75 -18.09
C LYS A 147 -11.44 21.25 -16.90
N GLN A 148 -12.13 21.80 -15.90
CA GLN A 148 -11.50 22.16 -14.64
C GLN A 148 -11.15 20.90 -13.86
N GLN A 149 -10.06 20.95 -13.10
CA GLN A 149 -9.68 19.88 -12.19
C GLN A 149 -9.68 20.40 -10.76
N ALA A 150 -9.91 19.48 -9.82
CA ALA A 150 -9.74 19.72 -8.40
C ALA A 150 -8.92 18.58 -7.79
N SER A 151 -8.01 18.91 -6.89
CA SER A 151 -7.35 17.91 -6.06
C SER A 151 -8.29 17.45 -4.96
N LEU A 152 -8.31 16.13 -4.74
CA LEU A 152 -9.06 15.47 -3.68
C LEU A 152 -8.08 14.87 -2.68
N PHE A 153 -8.17 15.31 -1.43
CA PHE A 153 -7.39 14.77 -0.32
C PHE A 153 -8.32 14.09 0.67
N THR A 154 -8.23 12.78 0.74
CA THR A 154 -9.13 11.91 1.51
C THR A 154 -8.52 11.62 2.88
N ILE A 155 -9.36 11.64 3.91
CA ILE A 155 -8.94 11.54 5.30
C ILE A 155 -9.87 10.59 6.03
N HIS A 156 -9.30 9.60 6.71
CA HIS A 156 -10.01 8.71 7.61
C HIS A 156 -9.43 8.85 9.03
N ILE A 157 -10.26 9.31 9.96
CA ILE A 157 -9.92 9.52 11.37
C ILE A 157 -10.48 8.38 12.20
N LYS A 158 -9.66 7.77 13.06
CA LYS A 158 -10.04 6.68 13.97
C LYS A 158 -9.77 7.10 15.43
N ILE A 159 -10.77 6.87 16.28
CA ILE A 159 -10.76 7.19 17.72
C ILE A 159 -11.47 6.05 18.46
N GLY A 160 -10.70 5.11 19.01
CA GLY A 160 -11.25 3.86 19.56
C GLY A 160 -12.15 3.17 18.53
N GLU A 161 -13.43 2.98 18.87
CA GLU A 161 -14.41 2.40 17.95
C GLU A 161 -14.97 3.40 16.93
N SER A 162 -14.92 4.71 17.19
CA SER A 162 -15.47 5.74 16.30
C SER A 162 -14.59 6.00 15.08
N HIS A 163 -15.24 6.25 13.94
CA HIS A 163 -14.59 6.68 12.70
C HIS A 163 -15.20 7.98 12.16
N ILE A 164 -14.40 8.78 11.44
CA ILE A 164 -14.86 9.96 10.71
C ILE A 164 -14.13 9.99 9.38
N ASN A 165 -14.87 10.20 8.29
CA ASN A 165 -14.31 10.38 6.96
C ASN A 165 -14.48 11.84 6.54
N LEU A 166 -13.41 12.46 6.05
CA LEU A 166 -13.40 13.82 5.52
C LEU A 166 -12.74 13.80 4.13
N ALA A 167 -13.09 14.79 3.32
CA ALA A 167 -12.39 15.09 2.08
C ALA A 167 -12.14 16.59 1.99
N ILE A 168 -10.91 16.98 1.66
CA ILE A 168 -10.56 18.36 1.33
C ILE A 168 -10.51 18.46 -0.18
N ILE A 169 -11.30 19.39 -0.72
CA ILE A 169 -11.39 19.67 -2.16
C ILE A 169 -10.72 21.00 -2.40
N SER A 170 -9.79 21.06 -3.35
CA SER A 170 -9.07 22.28 -3.69
C SER A 170 -8.83 22.41 -5.19
N ASN A 171 -8.80 23.64 -5.69
CA ASN A 171 -8.36 23.96 -7.04
C ASN A 171 -6.82 24.01 -7.18
N TYR A 172 -6.07 23.85 -6.09
CA TYR A 172 -4.62 23.72 -6.14
C TYR A 172 -4.24 22.30 -6.57
N LEU A 173 -3.62 22.17 -7.74
CA LEU A 173 -3.40 20.87 -8.41
C LEU A 173 -2.06 20.20 -8.10
N ASN A 174 -1.18 20.87 -7.35
CA ASN A 174 0.12 20.30 -6.99
C ASN A 174 -0.02 19.49 -5.70
N HIS A 175 0.35 18.22 -5.75
CA HIS A 175 0.38 17.35 -4.57
C HIS A 175 1.76 17.43 -3.94
N ASP A 176 2.02 18.55 -3.27
CA ASP A 176 3.28 18.85 -2.60
C ASP A 176 3.12 18.92 -1.07
N THR A 177 4.24 19.09 -0.37
CA THR A 177 4.24 19.19 1.09
C THR A 177 3.55 20.45 1.62
N ALA A 178 3.49 21.54 0.85
CA ALA A 178 2.79 22.76 1.28
C ALA A 178 1.27 22.52 1.31
N PHE A 179 0.74 21.79 0.33
CA PHE A 179 -0.65 21.37 0.32
C PHE A 179 -0.98 20.45 1.50
N VAL A 180 -0.12 19.46 1.77
CA VAL A 180 -0.27 18.57 2.93
C VAL A 180 -0.32 19.37 4.23
N TYR A 181 0.59 20.34 4.39
CA TYR A 181 0.60 21.22 5.57
C TYR A 181 -0.69 22.04 5.71
N TYR A 182 -1.20 22.60 4.61
CA TYR A 182 -2.50 23.29 4.62
C TYR A 182 -3.64 22.36 5.01
N CYS A 183 -3.67 21.13 4.48
CA CYS A 183 -4.64 20.12 4.89
C CYS A 183 -4.53 19.81 6.40
N GLN A 184 -3.33 19.70 6.95
CA GLN A 184 -3.12 19.52 8.39
C GLN A 184 -3.73 20.67 9.20
N GLN A 185 -3.55 21.93 8.77
CA GLN A 185 -4.17 23.08 9.45
C GLN A 185 -5.69 22.94 9.55
N GLN A 186 -6.36 22.54 8.46
CA GLN A 186 -7.82 22.35 8.44
C GLN A 186 -8.25 21.18 9.34
N ILE A 187 -7.55 20.06 9.24
CA ILE A 187 -7.82 18.85 10.03
C ILE A 187 -7.64 19.13 11.52
N ILE A 188 -6.57 19.81 11.91
CA ILE A 188 -6.27 20.11 13.31
C ILE A 188 -7.29 21.09 13.89
N GLY A 189 -7.73 22.08 13.11
CA GLY A 189 -8.83 22.97 13.51
C GLY A 189 -10.10 22.17 13.84
N PHE A 190 -10.47 21.23 12.97
CA PHE A 190 -11.59 20.32 13.20
C PHE A 190 -11.40 19.45 14.46
N ILE A 191 -10.21 18.86 14.62
CA ILE A 191 -9.89 17.99 15.76
C ILE A 191 -9.94 18.76 17.08
N LYS A 192 -9.31 19.94 17.18
CA LYS A 192 -9.33 20.74 18.41
C LYS A 192 -10.73 21.17 18.82
N ALA A 193 -11.59 21.51 17.86
CA ALA A 193 -12.96 21.90 18.14
C ALA A 193 -13.80 20.74 18.70
N ARG A 194 -13.56 19.50 18.22
CA ARG A 194 -14.39 18.33 18.56
C ARG A 194 -13.81 17.46 19.68
N TYR A 195 -12.49 17.43 19.82
CA TYR A 195 -11.73 16.59 20.74
C TYR A 195 -10.70 17.41 21.51
N PRO A 196 -11.12 18.35 22.36
CA PRO A 196 -10.22 19.32 23.01
C PRO A 196 -9.23 18.69 24.01
N LEU A 197 -9.43 17.42 24.40
CA LEU A 197 -8.56 16.70 25.34
C LEU A 197 -7.49 15.85 24.64
N VAL A 198 -7.46 15.82 23.30
CA VAL A 198 -6.43 15.08 22.57
C VAL A 198 -5.07 15.73 22.79
N LYS A 199 -4.04 14.91 22.97
CA LYS A 199 -2.67 15.37 23.27
C LYS A 199 -1.76 15.27 22.07
N ARG A 200 -1.97 14.26 21.22
CA ARG A 200 -1.13 13.99 20.06
C ARG A 200 -1.90 13.39 18.88
N ILE A 201 -1.34 13.52 17.70
CA ILE A 201 -1.87 12.95 16.45
C ILE A 201 -0.91 11.90 15.92
N VAL A 202 -1.45 10.77 15.45
CA VAL A 202 -0.68 9.77 14.71
C VAL A 202 -1.15 9.77 13.27
N TYR A 203 -0.35 10.33 12.37
CA TYR A 203 -0.60 10.31 10.93
C TYR A 203 -0.20 8.97 10.34
N VAL A 204 -0.98 8.49 9.37
CA VAL A 204 -0.71 7.29 8.59
C VAL A 204 -0.90 7.67 7.12
N SER A 205 0.12 7.45 6.31
CA SER A 205 0.06 7.66 4.86
C SER A 205 0.94 6.65 4.14
N ASP A 206 0.86 6.64 2.81
CA ASP A 206 1.84 5.94 2.00
C ASP A 206 3.23 6.60 2.11
N GLY A 207 4.23 5.91 1.57
CA GLY A 207 5.61 6.37 1.52
C GLY A 207 5.94 7.31 0.35
N ALA A 208 4.95 7.96 -0.29
CA ALA A 208 5.21 8.81 -1.45
C ALA A 208 6.11 9.99 -1.10
N THR A 209 7.27 10.04 -1.75
CA THR A 209 8.31 11.04 -1.48
C THR A 209 7.92 12.45 -1.94
N MET A 210 6.99 12.57 -2.89
CA MET A 210 6.61 13.88 -3.42
C MET A 210 5.89 14.75 -2.38
N HIS A 211 5.09 14.15 -1.49
CA HIS A 211 4.24 14.90 -0.57
C HIS A 211 4.33 14.44 0.89
N PHE A 212 4.49 13.14 1.18
CA PHE A 212 4.52 12.63 2.57
C PHE A 212 5.93 12.32 3.07
N LYS A 213 6.66 11.42 2.42
CA LYS A 213 7.94 10.91 2.93
C LYS A 213 9.14 11.71 2.39
N ASN A 214 9.25 12.99 2.80
CA ASN A 214 10.38 13.84 2.43
C ASN A 214 10.85 14.76 3.56
N LYS A 215 12.01 15.39 3.36
CA LYS A 215 12.66 16.26 4.34
C LYS A 215 11.78 17.45 4.77
N PHE A 216 10.96 18.00 3.86
CA PHE A 216 10.12 19.16 4.17
C PHE A 216 8.99 18.75 5.11
N ASN A 217 8.37 17.60 4.87
CA ASN A 217 7.33 17.09 5.75
C ASN A 217 7.91 16.67 7.11
N MET A 218 9.15 16.17 7.16
CA MET A 218 9.86 15.92 8.41
C MET A 218 10.13 17.19 9.21
N VAL A 219 10.46 18.30 8.53
CA VAL A 219 10.56 19.62 9.18
C VAL A 219 9.21 20.03 9.75
N ASN A 220 8.13 19.97 8.96
CA ASN A 220 6.78 20.27 9.45
C ASN A 220 6.40 19.41 10.68
N LEU A 221 6.71 18.11 10.65
CA LEU A 221 6.48 17.22 11.79
C LEU A 221 7.26 17.66 13.04
N SER A 222 8.51 18.11 12.88
CA SER A 222 9.33 18.58 14.00
C SER A 222 8.82 19.89 14.63
N PHE A 223 8.13 20.73 13.85
CA PHE A 223 7.50 21.97 14.32
C PHE A 223 6.03 21.81 14.72
N HIS A 224 5.45 20.62 14.55
CA HIS A 224 4.04 20.36 14.75
C HIS A 224 3.53 20.79 16.15
N LYS A 225 4.32 20.56 17.21
CA LYS A 225 3.96 21.02 18.57
C LYS A 225 3.95 22.55 18.69
N ASN A 226 4.84 23.25 18.00
CA ASN A 226 4.89 24.71 18.02
C ASN A 226 3.74 25.32 17.21
N ASP A 227 3.47 24.75 16.03
CA ASP A 227 2.47 25.27 15.09
C ASP A 227 1.04 24.96 15.54
N PHE A 228 0.86 23.78 16.15
CA PHE A 228 -0.47 23.23 16.43
C PHE A 228 -0.73 22.92 17.90
N ASP A 229 0.21 23.15 18.81
CA ASP A 229 0.08 22.79 20.23
C ASP A 229 -0.28 21.29 20.46
N LEU A 230 0.03 20.42 19.49
CA LEU A 230 -0.18 18.98 19.55
C LEU A 230 1.11 18.28 19.17
N GLU A 231 1.48 17.23 19.91
CA GLU A 231 2.55 16.36 19.44
C GLU A 231 2.08 15.55 18.23
N ALA A 232 3.01 15.13 17.37
CA ALA A 232 2.67 14.30 16.23
C ALA A 232 3.71 13.22 15.96
N GLU A 233 3.20 12.07 15.52
CA GLU A 233 3.97 10.96 14.98
C GLU A 233 3.45 10.66 13.57
N TRP A 234 4.33 10.19 12.67
CA TRP A 234 3.94 9.81 11.31
C TRP A 234 4.43 8.42 10.97
N LEU A 235 3.47 7.53 10.67
CA LEU A 235 3.70 6.17 10.23
C LEU A 235 3.58 6.09 8.71
N PHE A 236 4.66 5.71 8.04
CA PHE A 236 4.67 5.49 6.59
C PHE A 236 4.50 4.01 6.28
N THR A 237 3.48 3.67 5.49
CA THR A 237 3.37 2.32 4.92
C THR A 237 4.37 2.16 3.78
N ALA A 238 4.85 0.93 3.55
CA ALA A 238 5.72 0.70 2.40
C ALA A 238 4.91 0.81 1.10
N THR A 239 5.61 1.15 0.02
CA THR A 239 5.00 1.31 -1.30
C THR A 239 4.26 0.03 -1.70
N SER A 240 3.09 0.19 -2.33
CA SER A 240 2.26 -0.92 -2.82
C SER A 240 1.67 -1.83 -1.73
N HIS A 241 1.59 -1.37 -0.47
CA HIS A 241 0.94 -2.13 0.62
C HIS A 241 -0.59 -2.16 0.58
N GLY A 242 -1.17 -1.76 -0.55
CA GLY A 242 -2.59 -1.79 -0.79
C GLY A 242 -3.30 -0.53 -0.29
N LYS A 243 -4.44 -0.31 -0.91
CA LYS A 243 -5.31 0.84 -0.70
C LYS A 243 -5.80 0.90 0.74
N SER A 244 -5.65 2.06 1.38
CA SER A 244 -6.06 2.23 2.78
C SER A 244 -7.55 2.59 2.87
N ALA A 245 -8.07 2.86 4.07
CA ALA A 245 -9.45 3.35 4.22
C ALA A 245 -9.72 4.72 3.54
N CYS A 246 -8.68 5.35 2.97
CA CYS A 246 -8.76 6.64 2.27
C CYS A 246 -8.91 6.50 0.75
N ASP A 247 -8.85 5.28 0.21
CA ASP A 247 -9.02 4.99 -1.21
C ASP A 247 -10.43 4.49 -1.58
#